data_AF-A0A7K2Z1G2-F1
#
_entry.id   AF-A0A7K2Z1G2-F1
#
_cell.length_a   1.000
_cell.length_b   1.000
_cell.length_c   1.000
_cell.angle_alpha   90.00
_cell.angle_beta   90.00
_cell.angle_gamma   90.00
#
_symmetry.space_group_name_H-M   'P 1'
#
loop_
_entity.id
_entity.type
_entity.pdbx_description
1 polymer ?
#
loop_
_entity_poly.entity_id
_entity_poly.type
_entity_poly.pdbx_seq_one_letter_code
_entity_poly.pdbx_strand_id
1 'polypeptide(L)'
;VVASVLAAWPETLAGATAPQDAGRVQAWVVGPGLDTDPEAERRLTGALAGEAPVLVDADGLTLLARSKPGTWRTPAILTPHAGEAVRLFAAADVTVSRERIEAERLDHARRLAEAYGCVVLLKGSTSVIAAPDGRVRINPTGTPWLATAGSGDVLSGLAGSLLAAGLAPLDAASVAAYLHGLAARALPGPPTAPDLIRALPGVWADVAGT
;
A
#
# COMPACT_ATOMS: atom_id res chain seq x y z
N VAL A 1 13.61 6.66 -16.43
CA VAL A 1 12.53 5.83 -15.83
C VAL A 1 11.29 5.80 -16.72
N VAL A 2 10.61 6.93 -16.98
CA VAL A 2 9.38 6.97 -17.80
C VAL A 2 9.50 6.23 -19.14
N ALA A 3 10.54 6.51 -19.92
CA ALA A 3 10.76 5.84 -21.21
C ALA A 3 10.89 4.30 -21.09
N SER A 4 11.52 3.81 -20.00
CA SER A 4 11.66 2.38 -19.73
C SER A 4 10.34 1.73 -19.33
N VAL A 5 9.50 2.44 -18.58
CA VAL A 5 8.14 2.00 -18.23
C VAL A 5 7.29 1.91 -19.50
N LEU A 6 7.26 2.96 -20.32
CA LEU A 6 6.49 2.97 -21.57
C LEU A 6 6.97 1.91 -22.58
N ALA A 7 8.27 1.59 -22.58
CA ALA A 7 8.80 0.52 -23.43
C ALA A 7 8.33 -0.88 -22.98
N ALA A 8 8.12 -1.08 -21.68
CA ALA A 8 7.68 -2.36 -21.11
C ALA A 8 6.14 -2.48 -21.04
N TRP A 9 5.44 -1.37 -20.84
CA TRP A 9 3.98 -1.26 -20.75
C TRP A 9 3.48 -0.05 -21.56
N PRO A 10 3.39 -0.16 -22.90
CA PRO A 10 2.98 0.93 -23.80
C PRO A 10 1.56 1.48 -23.52
N GLU A 11 0.72 0.69 -22.87
CA GLU A 11 -0.61 1.08 -22.41
C GLU A 11 -0.59 2.07 -21.23
N THR A 12 0.56 2.27 -20.60
CA THR A 12 0.71 3.21 -19.48
C THR A 12 0.63 4.64 -19.97
N LEU A 13 -0.26 5.43 -19.38
CA LEU A 13 -0.26 6.89 -19.58
C LEU A 13 0.70 7.54 -18.59
N ALA A 14 1.76 8.19 -19.10
CA ALA A 14 2.74 8.91 -18.30
C ALA A 14 2.78 10.38 -18.70
N GLY A 15 2.91 11.29 -17.72
CA GLY A 15 3.08 12.71 -17.99
C GLY A 15 2.34 13.66 -17.04
N ALA A 16 1.39 13.17 -16.25
CA ALA A 16 0.76 13.99 -15.21
C ALA A 16 1.78 14.32 -14.11
N THR A 17 1.97 15.62 -13.84
CA THR A 17 2.91 16.11 -12.82
C THR A 17 2.25 16.42 -11.49
N ALA A 18 0.93 16.58 -11.49
CA ALA A 18 0.12 16.75 -10.29
C ALA A 18 -1.22 16.00 -10.43
N PRO A 19 -1.92 15.69 -9.32
CA PRO A 19 -3.18 14.95 -9.37
C PRO A 19 -4.24 15.59 -10.28
N GLN A 20 -4.34 16.92 -10.31
CA GLN A 20 -5.27 17.64 -11.16
C GLN A 20 -4.98 17.50 -12.67
N ASP A 21 -3.74 17.15 -13.05
CA ASP A 21 -3.32 16.99 -14.44
C ASP A 21 -3.63 15.58 -14.99
N ALA A 22 -3.92 14.62 -14.12
CA ALA A 22 -4.12 13.22 -14.50
C ALA A 22 -5.53 12.95 -15.08
N GLY A 23 -6.42 13.94 -15.09
CA GLY A 23 -7.81 13.76 -15.45
C GLY A 23 -8.59 12.95 -14.38
N ARG A 24 -9.68 12.29 -14.81
CA ARG A 24 -10.53 11.53 -13.90
C ARG A 24 -9.94 10.13 -13.68
N VAL A 25 -9.48 9.86 -12.46
CA VAL A 25 -9.01 8.54 -12.02
C VAL A 25 -9.99 7.92 -11.01
N GLN A 26 -9.93 6.60 -10.87
CA GLN A 26 -10.78 5.83 -9.94
C GLN A 26 -10.11 5.57 -8.59
N ALA A 27 -8.78 5.64 -8.51
CA ALA A 27 -8.01 5.57 -7.28
C ALA A 27 -6.62 6.18 -7.47
N TRP A 28 -5.96 6.51 -6.36
CA TRP A 28 -4.58 6.99 -6.32
C TRP A 28 -3.67 6.00 -5.59
N VAL A 29 -2.43 5.86 -6.05
CA VAL A 29 -1.33 5.26 -5.29
C VAL A 29 -0.25 6.33 -5.15
N VAL A 30 0.12 6.65 -3.92
CA VAL A 30 1.07 7.71 -3.60
C VAL A 30 2.14 7.16 -2.69
N GLY A 31 3.41 7.23 -3.10
CA GLY A 31 4.51 6.81 -2.23
C GLY A 31 5.72 6.23 -2.92
N PRO A 32 5.58 5.09 -3.64
CA PRO A 32 6.71 4.39 -4.25
C PRO A 32 7.54 5.29 -5.16
N GLY A 33 8.82 5.50 -4.82
CA GLY A 33 9.75 6.31 -5.60
C GLY A 33 9.44 7.81 -5.62
N LEU A 34 8.67 8.33 -4.65
CA LEU A 34 8.53 9.76 -4.43
C LEU A 34 9.73 10.29 -3.64
N ASP A 35 10.08 11.55 -3.87
CA ASP A 35 10.92 12.27 -2.93
C ASP A 35 10.09 12.72 -1.72
N THR A 36 10.74 13.33 -0.73
CA THR A 36 10.06 13.92 0.44
C THR A 36 10.09 15.44 0.44
N ASP A 37 10.10 16.02 -0.77
CA ASP A 37 10.14 17.45 -1.03
C ASP A 37 8.73 18.10 -0.96
N PRO A 38 8.64 19.44 -1.01
CA PRO A 38 7.35 20.12 -0.95
C PRO A 38 6.39 19.80 -2.12
N GLU A 39 6.91 19.33 -3.26
CA GLU A 39 6.06 18.94 -4.39
C GLU A 39 5.40 17.58 -4.14
N ALA A 40 6.15 16.61 -3.61
CA ALA A 40 5.61 15.34 -3.18
C ALA A 40 4.54 15.51 -2.07
N GLU A 41 4.76 16.43 -1.13
CA GLU A 41 3.77 16.79 -0.10
C GLU A 41 2.49 17.37 -0.71
N ARG A 42 2.61 18.25 -1.72
CA ARG A 42 1.44 18.77 -2.46
C ARG A 42 0.68 17.68 -3.19
N ARG A 43 1.38 16.72 -3.82
CA ARG A 43 0.75 15.58 -4.51
C ARG A 43 -0.03 14.69 -3.55
N LEU A 44 0.56 14.36 -2.39
CA LEU A 44 -0.11 13.60 -1.35
C LEU A 44 -1.35 14.33 -0.82
N THR A 45 -1.20 15.61 -0.48
CA THR A 45 -2.30 16.43 0.03
C THR A 45 -3.43 16.57 -1.01
N GLY A 46 -3.09 16.79 -2.28
CA GLY A 46 -4.05 16.87 -3.37
C GLY A 46 -4.82 15.57 -3.58
N ALA A 47 -4.15 14.42 -3.53
CA ALA A 47 -4.81 13.12 -3.63
C ALA A 47 -5.77 12.89 -2.45
N LEU A 48 -5.35 13.18 -1.22
CA LEU A 48 -6.15 13.00 0.00
C LEU A 48 -7.31 14.00 0.12
N ALA A 49 -7.23 15.15 -0.54
CA ALA A 49 -8.31 16.14 -0.59
C ALA A 49 -9.41 15.82 -1.61
N GLY A 50 -9.17 14.86 -2.52
CA GLY A 50 -10.12 14.45 -3.54
C GLY A 50 -11.19 13.45 -3.04
N GLU A 51 -12.00 12.95 -3.97
CA GLU A 51 -13.05 11.94 -3.70
C GLU A 51 -12.62 10.51 -4.03
N ALA A 52 -11.59 10.34 -4.87
CA ALA A 52 -11.10 9.02 -5.27
C ALA A 52 -10.34 8.36 -4.11
N PRO A 53 -10.54 7.05 -3.85
CA PRO A 53 -9.78 6.31 -2.86
C PRO A 53 -8.27 6.43 -3.03
N VAL A 54 -7.52 6.44 -1.93
CA VAL A 54 -6.07 6.66 -1.92
C VAL A 54 -5.34 5.54 -1.19
N LEU A 55 -4.32 4.95 -1.81
CA LEU A 55 -3.32 4.15 -1.13
C LEU A 55 -2.06 5.00 -0.90
N VAL A 56 -1.58 5.00 0.34
CA VAL A 56 -0.34 5.69 0.74
C VAL A 56 0.69 4.66 1.20
N ASP A 57 1.86 4.65 0.57
CA ASP A 57 2.98 3.74 0.87
C ASP A 57 4.31 4.51 0.99
N ALA A 58 5.37 3.85 1.46
CA ALA A 58 6.76 4.31 1.37
C ALA A 58 6.98 5.80 1.74
N ASP A 59 7.50 6.61 0.80
CA ASP A 59 7.77 8.02 1.01
C ASP A 59 6.50 8.84 1.28
N GLY A 60 5.36 8.39 0.76
CA GLY A 60 4.04 8.93 1.08
C GLY A 60 3.71 8.78 2.56
N LEU A 61 4.04 7.63 3.18
CA LEU A 61 3.88 7.42 4.63
C LEU A 61 4.86 8.27 5.43
N THR A 62 6.06 8.50 4.91
CA THR A 62 7.05 9.39 5.53
C THR A 62 6.57 10.84 5.54
N LEU A 63 5.98 11.30 4.43
CA LEU A 63 5.34 12.62 4.35
C LEU A 63 4.12 12.71 5.27
N LEU A 64 3.28 11.68 5.28
CA LEU A 64 2.10 11.61 6.14
C LEU A 64 2.46 11.75 7.62
N ALA A 65 3.56 11.12 8.05
CA ALA A 65 4.09 11.19 9.41
C ALA A 65 4.61 12.60 9.82
N ARG A 66 4.60 13.59 8.93
CA ARG A 66 4.90 15.00 9.26
C ARG A 66 3.65 15.80 9.66
N SER A 67 2.47 15.21 9.48
CA SER A 67 1.17 15.86 9.68
C SER A 67 0.32 15.08 10.69
N LYS A 68 -0.73 15.72 11.22
CA LYS A 68 -1.65 15.06 12.16
C LYS A 68 -2.49 13.97 11.44
N PRO A 69 -2.77 12.84 12.11
CA PRO A 69 -3.60 11.77 11.56
C PRO A 69 -5.02 12.22 11.14
N GLY A 70 -5.61 11.50 10.17
CA GLY A 70 -7.07 11.43 9.99
C GLY A 70 -7.75 12.69 9.48
N THR A 71 -7.05 13.57 8.77
CA THR A 71 -7.62 14.82 8.25
C THR A 71 -8.35 14.68 6.92
N TRP A 72 -8.31 13.50 6.29
CA TRP A 72 -8.92 13.23 4.99
C TRP A 72 -10.30 12.58 5.11
N ARG A 73 -11.14 12.78 4.08
CA ARG A 73 -12.49 12.21 3.98
C ARG A 73 -12.59 11.06 2.99
N THR A 74 -11.64 10.95 2.07
CA THR A 74 -11.61 9.88 1.07
C THR A 74 -11.29 8.53 1.70
N PRO A 75 -11.84 7.41 1.21
CA PRO A 75 -11.40 6.08 1.64
C PRO A 75 -9.90 5.90 1.40
N ALA A 76 -9.17 5.43 2.42
CA ALA A 76 -7.72 5.29 2.31
C ALA A 76 -7.19 3.93 2.80
N ILE A 77 -6.07 3.51 2.23
CA ILE A 77 -5.24 2.39 2.68
C ILE A 77 -3.83 2.92 3.00
N LEU A 78 -3.33 2.62 4.19
CA LEU A 78 -1.92 2.80 4.54
C LEU A 78 -1.23 1.43 4.53
N THR A 79 -0.03 1.34 3.95
CA THR A 79 0.71 0.07 3.84
C THR A 79 2.04 0.05 4.60
N PRO A 80 2.11 0.48 5.88
CA PRO A 80 3.39 0.58 6.59
C PRO A 80 4.02 -0.78 6.86
N HIS A 81 5.34 -0.87 6.83
CA HIS A 81 6.09 -1.86 7.61
C HIS A 81 6.34 -1.35 9.04
N ALA A 82 6.92 -2.17 9.93
CA ALA A 82 7.08 -1.81 11.34
C ALA A 82 7.85 -0.49 11.56
N GLY A 83 8.96 -0.27 10.85
CA GLY A 83 9.68 1.02 10.89
C GLY A 83 8.88 2.25 10.44
N GLU A 84 8.04 2.15 9.41
CA GLU A 84 7.14 3.23 8.99
C GLU A 84 6.04 3.45 10.03
N ALA A 85 5.50 2.37 10.59
CA ALA A 85 4.50 2.41 11.66
C ALA A 85 5.00 3.16 12.91
N VAL A 86 6.27 3.02 13.29
CA VAL A 86 6.88 3.83 14.38
C VAL A 86 6.73 5.33 14.10
N ARG A 87 7.00 5.78 12.87
CA ARG A 87 6.91 7.19 12.49
C ARG A 87 5.45 7.68 12.51
N LEU A 88 4.53 6.86 12.02
CA LEU A 88 3.09 7.17 12.06
C LEU A 88 2.57 7.28 13.50
N PHE A 89 2.97 6.37 14.39
CA PHE A 89 2.61 6.48 15.81
C PHE A 89 3.19 7.74 16.45
N ALA A 90 4.45 8.10 16.15
CA ALA A 90 5.04 9.32 16.65
C ALA A 90 4.26 10.58 16.20
N ALA A 91 3.77 10.59 14.95
CA ALA A 91 2.90 11.65 14.43
C ALA A 91 1.52 11.70 15.10
N ALA A 92 1.08 10.58 15.66
CA ALA A 92 -0.13 10.44 16.48
C ALA A 92 0.15 10.62 17.99
N ASP A 93 1.28 11.22 18.37
CA ASP A 93 1.70 11.46 19.76
C ASP A 93 1.86 10.17 20.60
N VAL A 94 2.17 9.04 19.95
CA VAL A 94 2.41 7.73 20.59
C VAL A 94 3.85 7.28 20.36
N THR A 95 4.61 7.11 21.45
CA THR A 95 5.96 6.52 21.38
C THR A 95 5.89 5.01 21.51
N VAL A 96 6.38 4.29 20.51
CA VAL A 96 6.46 2.82 20.50
C VAL A 96 7.70 2.36 19.72
N SER A 97 8.33 1.27 20.16
CA SER A 97 9.49 0.71 19.45
C SER A 97 9.05 -0.22 18.32
N ARG A 98 9.95 -0.42 17.35
CA ARG A 98 9.74 -1.35 16.25
C ARG A 98 9.48 -2.78 16.75
N GLU A 99 10.25 -3.23 17.74
CA GLU A 99 10.18 -4.57 18.33
C GLU A 99 8.81 -4.80 18.98
N ARG A 100 8.25 -3.77 19.62
CA ARG A 100 6.92 -3.83 20.22
C ARG A 100 5.83 -3.97 19.15
N ILE A 101 5.93 -3.22 18.05
CA ILE A 101 5.01 -3.35 16.91
C ILE A 101 5.11 -4.75 16.31
N GLU A 102 6.33 -5.30 16.16
CA GLU A 102 6.54 -6.64 15.62
C GLU A 102 6.04 -7.75 16.55
N ALA A 103 6.11 -7.56 17.87
CA ALA A 103 5.57 -8.49 18.86
C ALA A 103 4.02 -8.45 18.95
N GLU A 104 3.42 -7.28 18.72
CA GLU A 104 1.99 -7.03 18.94
C GLU A 104 1.31 -6.47 17.68
N ARG A 105 1.62 -7.08 16.52
CA ARG A 105 1.20 -6.59 15.19
C ARG A 105 -0.30 -6.37 15.07
N LEU A 106 -1.09 -7.27 15.65
CA LEU A 106 -2.55 -7.21 15.63
C LEU A 106 -3.07 -5.94 16.31
N ASP A 107 -2.58 -5.67 17.52
CA ASP A 107 -2.97 -4.50 18.31
C ASP A 107 -2.55 -3.20 17.62
N HIS A 108 -1.30 -3.15 17.16
CA HIS A 108 -0.75 -1.94 16.54
C HIS A 108 -1.40 -1.62 15.18
N ALA A 109 -1.76 -2.63 14.38
CA ALA A 109 -2.51 -2.41 13.15
C ALA A 109 -3.89 -1.80 13.43
N ARG A 110 -4.61 -2.31 14.45
CA ARG A 110 -5.91 -1.76 14.87
C ARG A 110 -5.79 -0.31 15.35
N ARG A 111 -4.80 -0.04 16.21
CA ARG A 111 -4.56 1.30 16.76
C ARG A 111 -4.19 2.31 15.68
N LEU A 112 -3.40 1.92 14.68
CA LEU A 112 -3.14 2.79 13.52
C LEU A 112 -4.41 3.01 12.70
N ALA A 113 -5.19 1.95 12.42
CA ALA A 113 -6.42 2.09 11.65
C ALA A 113 -7.42 3.04 12.32
N GLU A 114 -7.56 2.94 13.64
CA GLU A 114 -8.36 3.85 14.46
C GLU A 114 -7.80 5.27 14.45
N ALA A 115 -6.51 5.44 14.77
CA ALA A 115 -5.89 6.77 14.85
C ALA A 115 -5.95 7.54 13.52
N TYR A 116 -5.83 6.85 12.39
CA TYR A 116 -5.87 7.44 11.06
C TYR A 116 -7.24 7.38 10.38
N GLY A 117 -8.25 6.75 11.00
CA GLY A 117 -9.59 6.63 10.44
C GLY A 117 -9.66 5.91 9.10
N CYS A 118 -8.74 4.97 8.83
CA CYS A 118 -8.61 4.32 7.52
C CYS A 118 -8.11 2.88 7.63
N VAL A 119 -8.03 2.17 6.50
CA VAL A 119 -7.53 0.80 6.49
C VAL A 119 -6.01 0.79 6.57
N VAL A 120 -5.45 -0.08 7.41
CA VAL A 120 -4.01 -0.27 7.56
C VAL A 120 -3.66 -1.71 7.20
N LEU A 121 -2.79 -1.88 6.21
CA LEU A 121 -2.10 -3.12 5.90
C LEU A 121 -0.69 -3.04 6.49
N LEU A 122 -0.52 -3.59 7.70
CA LEU A 122 0.77 -3.65 8.38
C LEU A 122 1.61 -4.80 7.81
N LYS A 123 2.61 -4.46 6.97
CA LYS A 123 3.53 -5.39 6.29
C LYS A 123 4.45 -6.11 7.28
N GLY A 124 4.81 -7.35 6.98
CA GLY A 124 5.75 -8.18 7.75
C GLY A 124 5.53 -9.68 7.53
N SER A 125 6.16 -10.53 8.34
CA SER A 125 6.10 -12.00 8.21
C SER A 125 4.68 -12.57 8.19
N THR A 126 3.77 -11.91 8.90
CA THR A 126 2.32 -12.09 8.77
C THR A 126 1.71 -10.71 8.65
N SER A 127 1.10 -10.43 7.50
CA SER A 127 0.50 -9.13 7.25
C SER A 127 -0.86 -9.05 7.96
N VAL A 128 -1.10 -7.92 8.63
CA VAL A 128 -2.36 -7.66 9.34
C VAL A 128 -3.06 -6.51 8.64
N ILE A 129 -4.33 -6.72 8.27
CA ILE A 129 -5.17 -5.71 7.62
C ILE A 129 -6.28 -5.31 8.59
N ALA A 130 -6.22 -4.10 9.13
CA ALA A 130 -7.18 -3.57 10.08
C ALA A 130 -8.00 -2.44 9.47
N ALA A 131 -9.31 -2.44 9.72
CA ALA A 131 -10.22 -1.37 9.37
C ALA A 131 -10.50 -0.47 10.59
N PRO A 132 -10.89 0.80 10.37
CA PRO A 132 -11.14 1.74 11.47
C PRO A 132 -12.36 1.37 12.32
N ASP A 133 -13.24 0.51 11.82
CA ASP A 133 -14.40 -0.04 12.54
C ASP A 133 -14.07 -1.28 13.40
N GLY A 134 -12.77 -1.62 13.52
CA GLY A 134 -12.30 -2.73 14.34
C GLY A 134 -12.30 -4.09 13.66
N ARG A 135 -12.78 -4.21 12.41
CA ARG A 135 -12.61 -5.45 11.62
C ARG A 135 -11.12 -5.66 11.33
N VAL A 136 -10.68 -6.92 11.42
CA VAL A 136 -9.29 -7.29 11.11
C VAL A 136 -9.25 -8.58 10.31
N ARG A 137 -8.30 -8.65 9.37
CA ARG A 137 -7.95 -9.83 8.61
C ARG A 137 -6.45 -10.10 8.74
N ILE A 138 -6.09 -11.37 8.78
CA ILE A 138 -4.71 -11.82 8.87
C ILE A 138 -4.39 -12.54 7.57
N ASN A 139 -3.33 -12.11 6.89
CA ASN A 139 -2.82 -12.79 5.72
C ASN A 139 -1.60 -13.65 6.09
N PRO A 140 -1.75 -14.99 6.14
CA PRO A 140 -0.65 -15.90 6.41
C PRO A 140 0.12 -16.27 5.13
N THR A 141 -0.23 -15.70 3.97
CA THR A 141 0.49 -15.95 2.72
C THR A 141 1.79 -15.17 2.64
N GLY A 142 2.62 -15.52 1.65
CA GLY A 142 3.95 -14.95 1.47
C GLY A 142 5.06 -15.89 1.91
N THR A 143 6.27 -15.45 1.62
CA THR A 143 7.54 -16.11 1.95
C THR A 143 8.53 -15.05 2.45
N PRO A 144 9.58 -15.41 3.20
CA PRO A 144 10.64 -14.48 3.60
C PRO A 144 11.29 -13.77 2.41
N TRP A 145 11.18 -14.36 1.22
CA TRP A 145 11.70 -13.80 -0.02
C TRP A 145 11.02 -12.51 -0.47
N LEU A 146 9.85 -12.17 0.07
CA LEU A 146 9.19 -10.88 -0.20
C LEU A 146 9.92 -9.69 0.43
N ALA A 147 10.97 -9.92 1.22
CA ALA A 147 11.87 -8.87 1.71
C ALA A 147 12.86 -8.38 0.64
N THR A 148 12.48 -8.39 -0.64
CA THR A 148 13.27 -7.88 -1.77
C THR A 148 12.83 -6.48 -2.17
N ALA A 149 13.76 -5.69 -2.69
CA ALA A 149 13.47 -4.34 -3.19
C ALA A 149 12.42 -4.40 -4.31
N GLY A 150 11.43 -3.49 -4.26
CA GLY A 150 10.36 -3.39 -5.23
C GLY A 150 9.17 -4.33 -5.01
N SER A 151 9.27 -5.35 -4.14
CA SER A 151 8.12 -6.21 -3.82
C SER A 151 6.97 -5.40 -3.18
N GLY A 152 7.30 -4.45 -2.29
CA GLY A 152 6.31 -3.54 -1.72
C GLY A 152 5.58 -2.71 -2.78
N ASP A 153 6.29 -2.27 -3.83
CA ASP A 153 5.71 -1.47 -4.90
C ASP A 153 4.69 -2.29 -5.72
N VAL A 154 4.97 -3.59 -5.92
CA VAL A 154 4.01 -4.52 -6.55
C VAL A 154 2.76 -4.68 -5.69
N LEU A 155 2.92 -4.84 -4.37
CA LEU A 155 1.78 -4.92 -3.44
C LEU A 155 0.93 -3.64 -3.50
N SER A 156 1.56 -2.47 -3.48
CA SER A 156 0.89 -1.18 -3.52
C SER A 156 0.18 -0.93 -4.85
N GLY A 157 0.81 -1.28 -5.98
CA GLY A 157 0.17 -1.23 -7.30
C GLY A 157 -1.02 -2.18 -7.42
N LEU A 158 -0.91 -3.40 -6.88
CA LEU A 158 -2.00 -4.39 -6.88
C LEU A 158 -3.18 -3.95 -6.00
N ALA A 159 -2.92 -3.43 -4.81
CA ALA A 159 -3.98 -2.87 -3.96
C ALA A 159 -4.64 -1.63 -4.61
N GLY A 160 -3.85 -0.77 -5.24
CA GLY A 160 -4.34 0.39 -6.00
C GLY A 160 -5.22 0.02 -7.19
N SER A 161 -4.87 -1.02 -7.95
CA SER A 161 -5.68 -1.47 -9.08
C SER A 161 -7.02 -2.07 -8.62
N LEU A 162 -7.03 -2.77 -7.49
CA LEU A 162 -8.25 -3.30 -6.88
C LEU A 162 -9.16 -2.19 -6.33
N LEU A 163 -8.58 -1.14 -5.73
CA LEU A 163 -9.32 0.07 -5.38
C LEU A 163 -9.95 0.72 -6.63
N ALA A 164 -9.17 0.87 -7.70
CA ALA A 164 -9.67 1.44 -8.95
C ALA A 164 -10.78 0.59 -9.60
N ALA A 165 -10.74 -0.74 -9.41
CA ALA A 165 -11.78 -1.66 -9.82
C ALA A 165 -13.04 -1.62 -8.93
N GLY A 166 -13.05 -0.83 -7.85
CA GLY A 166 -14.22 -0.58 -7.00
C GLY A 166 -14.29 -1.44 -5.74
N LEU A 167 -13.24 -2.19 -5.39
CA LEU A 167 -13.21 -2.90 -4.10
C LEU A 167 -13.14 -1.90 -2.94
N ALA A 168 -13.85 -2.20 -1.85
CA ALA A 168 -13.71 -1.46 -0.62
C ALA A 168 -12.27 -1.58 -0.06
N PRO A 169 -11.74 -0.57 0.64
CA PRO A 169 -10.33 -0.56 1.09
C PRO A 169 -9.88 -1.81 1.85
N LEU A 170 -10.73 -2.35 2.73
CA LEU A 170 -10.42 -3.56 3.49
C LEU A 170 -10.29 -4.78 2.57
N ASP A 171 -11.15 -4.90 1.56
CA ASP A 171 -11.13 -5.98 0.59
C ASP A 171 -9.94 -5.83 -0.37
N ALA A 172 -9.71 -4.64 -0.92
CA ALA A 172 -8.57 -4.37 -1.80
C ALA A 172 -7.23 -4.69 -1.13
N ALA A 173 -7.01 -4.21 0.11
CA ALA A 173 -5.81 -4.53 0.89
C ALA A 173 -5.67 -6.04 1.15
N SER A 174 -6.77 -6.71 1.49
CA SER A 174 -6.76 -8.16 1.81
C SER A 174 -6.45 -9.02 0.60
N VAL A 175 -7.14 -8.77 -0.51
CA VAL A 175 -6.97 -9.51 -1.77
C VAL A 175 -5.56 -9.27 -2.32
N ALA A 176 -5.08 -8.01 -2.30
CA ALA A 176 -3.73 -7.69 -2.72
C ALA A 176 -2.67 -8.45 -1.90
N ALA A 177 -2.77 -8.41 -0.57
CA ALA A 177 -1.83 -9.11 0.31
C ALA A 177 -1.83 -10.62 0.03
N TYR A 178 -3.02 -11.21 -0.16
CA TYR A 178 -3.18 -12.63 -0.41
C TYR A 178 -2.56 -13.07 -1.74
N LEU A 179 -2.92 -12.40 -2.83
CA LEU A 179 -2.41 -12.70 -4.17
C LEU A 179 -0.91 -12.43 -4.29
N HIS A 180 -0.42 -11.34 -3.72
CA HIS A 180 1.01 -11.04 -3.66
C HIS A 180 1.79 -12.14 -2.92
N GLY A 181 1.25 -12.62 -1.80
CA GLY A 181 1.85 -13.70 -1.04
C GLY A 181 1.80 -15.06 -1.75
N LEU A 182 0.74 -15.34 -2.53
CA LEU A 182 0.66 -16.53 -3.37
C LEU A 182 1.60 -16.47 -4.58
N ALA A 183 1.72 -15.31 -5.24
CA ALA A 183 2.66 -15.09 -6.34
C ALA A 183 4.10 -15.40 -5.91
N ALA A 184 4.49 -14.97 -4.70
CA ALA A 184 5.80 -15.29 -4.15
C ALA A 184 6.02 -16.79 -3.88
N ARG A 185 4.97 -17.54 -3.54
CA ARG A 185 5.03 -18.98 -3.29
C ARG A 185 5.11 -19.81 -4.56
N ALA A 186 4.52 -19.32 -5.64
CA ALA A 186 4.57 -19.97 -6.95
C ALA A 186 5.96 -19.89 -7.59
N LEU A 187 6.81 -18.96 -7.13
CA LEU A 187 8.16 -18.76 -7.66
C LEU A 187 9.18 -19.66 -6.93
N PRO A 188 10.18 -20.21 -7.64
CA PRO A 188 11.10 -21.22 -7.09
C PRO A 188 12.20 -20.64 -6.18
N GLY A 189 12.27 -19.32 -6.03
CA GLY A 189 13.32 -18.64 -5.29
C GLY A 189 13.00 -17.16 -5.05
N PRO A 190 13.98 -16.38 -4.56
CA PRO A 190 13.78 -14.96 -4.28
C PRO A 190 13.32 -14.18 -5.51
N PRO A 191 12.12 -13.57 -5.48
CA PRO A 191 11.56 -12.97 -6.67
C PRO A 191 12.00 -11.52 -6.84
N THR A 192 12.17 -11.11 -8.09
CA THR A 192 12.20 -9.68 -8.44
C THR A 192 10.78 -9.12 -8.56
N ALA A 193 10.63 -7.79 -8.53
CA ALA A 193 9.32 -7.17 -8.76
C ALA A 193 8.68 -7.57 -10.11
N PRO A 194 9.40 -7.61 -11.25
CA PRO A 194 8.87 -8.16 -12.50
C PRO A 194 8.43 -9.61 -12.41
N ASP A 195 9.11 -10.47 -11.64
CA ASP A 195 8.72 -11.87 -11.49
C ASP A 195 7.38 -11.99 -10.78
N LEU A 196 7.17 -11.20 -9.72
CA LEU A 196 5.88 -11.11 -9.02
C LEU A 196 4.78 -10.64 -9.97
N ILE A 197 5.02 -9.56 -10.73
CA ILE A 197 4.04 -9.02 -11.69
C ILE A 197 3.62 -10.10 -12.71
N ARG A 198 4.58 -10.86 -13.26
CA ARG A 198 4.30 -11.92 -14.24
C ARG A 198 3.55 -13.12 -13.63
N ALA A 199 3.75 -13.41 -12.35
CA ALA A 199 3.08 -14.51 -11.66
C ALA A 199 1.62 -14.19 -11.28
N LEU A 200 1.29 -12.90 -11.07
CA LEU A 200 -0.02 -12.48 -10.58
C LEU A 200 -1.22 -12.96 -11.43
N PRO A 201 -1.21 -12.89 -12.77
CA PRO A 201 -2.36 -13.35 -13.58
C PRO A 201 -2.67 -14.84 -13.39
N GLY A 202 -1.65 -15.70 -13.30
CA GLY A 202 -1.83 -17.14 -13.06
C GLY A 202 -2.40 -17.41 -11.67
N VAL A 203 -1.86 -16.75 -10.65
CA VAL A 203 -2.37 -16.87 -9.28
C VAL A 203 -3.80 -16.33 -9.14
N TRP A 204 -4.12 -15.24 -9.84
CA TRP A 204 -5.47 -14.71 -9.91
C TRP A 204 -6.44 -15.73 -10.51
N ALA A 205 -6.08 -16.30 -11.66
CA ALA A 205 -6.86 -17.31 -12.37
C ALA A 205 -7.14 -18.53 -11.47
N ASP A 206 -6.11 -19.05 -10.80
CA ASP A 206 -6.23 -20.17 -9.86
C ASP A 206 -7.20 -19.89 -8.71
N VAL A 207 -7.14 -18.69 -8.12
CA VAL A 207 -8.03 -18.28 -7.00
C VAL A 207 -9.46 -18.03 -7.48
N ALA A 208 -9.62 -17.47 -8.68
CA ALA A 208 -10.92 -17.18 -9.28
C ALA A 208 -11.60 -18.42 -9.88
N GLY A 209 -10.85 -19.51 -10.10
CA GLY A 209 -11.35 -20.72 -10.76
C GLY A 209 -11.62 -20.51 -12.26
N THR A 210 -10.84 -19.64 -12.91
CA THR A 210 -10.97 -19.26 -14.33
C THR A 210 -9.72 -19.60 -15.10
#